data_AF-A0A2P2FKW7-F1
#
_entry.id   AF-A0A2P2FKW7-F1
#
_cell.length_a   1.000
_cell.length_b   1.000
_cell.length_c   1.000
_cell.angle_alpha   90.00
_cell.angle_beta   90.00
_cell.angle_gamma   90.00
#
_symmetry.space_group_name_H-M   'P 1'
#
loop_
_entity.id
_entity.type
_entity.pdbx_description
1 polymer ?
#
loop_
_entity_poly.entity_id
_entity_poly.type
_entity_poly.pdbx_seq_one_letter_code
_entity_poly.pdbx_strand_id
1 'polypeptide(L)'
;MAPASDEETTRWIAELMALCELYRSAESAGSAEAVSHAGWHTGARIGTSTADGRMLAYHDSGVEAECVFREGERPLFNIMSTGYGSDTGERGFAVWSRRPGVLGAIDDGVTRLEVTDADGDVVRAAIVAHTFAVDVDLGPVPQTIDEVFAPWEPPELTVRVYGEGGALRYEGPLLTA
;
A
#
# COMPACT_ATOMS: atom_id res chain seq x y z
N MET A 1 -26.73 22.18 -6.05
CA MET A 1 -26.73 20.73 -5.81
C MET A 1 -25.29 20.31 -5.98
N ALA A 2 -24.57 20.03 -4.89
CA ALA A 2 -23.23 19.46 -5.00
C ALA A 2 -23.36 18.05 -5.60
N PRO A 3 -22.41 17.59 -6.43
CA PRO A 3 -22.49 16.25 -7.01
C PRO A 3 -22.39 15.18 -5.92
N ALA A 4 -23.04 14.03 -6.14
CA ALA A 4 -23.09 12.88 -5.23
C ALA A 4 -21.70 12.35 -4.80
N SER A 5 -20.63 12.72 -5.51
CA SER A 5 -19.24 12.37 -5.21
C SER A 5 -18.74 12.93 -3.88
N ASP A 6 -19.20 14.11 -3.47
CA ASP A 6 -18.64 14.80 -2.30
C ASP A 6 -19.20 14.24 -0.98
N GLU A 7 -20.49 13.89 -0.97
CA GLU A 7 -21.15 13.25 0.18
C GLU A 7 -20.59 11.83 0.39
N GLU A 8 -20.39 11.08 -0.69
CA GLU A 8 -19.81 9.74 -0.64
C GLU A 8 -18.34 9.77 -0.19
N THR A 9 -17.54 10.69 -0.72
CA THR A 9 -16.16 10.89 -0.27
C THR A 9 -16.10 11.30 1.20
N THR A 10 -17.00 12.18 1.65
CA THR A 10 -17.09 12.59 3.06
C THR A 10 -17.41 11.40 3.96
N ARG A 11 -18.34 10.53 3.53
CA ARG A 11 -18.66 9.29 4.24
C ARG A 11 -17.45 8.37 4.33
N TRP A 12 -16.76 8.11 3.22
CA TRP A 12 -15.56 7.27 3.21
C TRP A 12 -14.45 7.81 4.11
N ILE A 13 -14.25 9.13 4.15
CA ILE A 13 -13.29 9.75 5.07
C ILE A 13 -13.67 9.46 6.52
N ALA A 14 -14.95 9.57 6.89
CA ALA A 14 -15.38 9.29 8.25
C ALA A 14 -15.21 7.80 8.64
N GLU A 15 -15.52 6.90 7.71
CA GLU A 15 -15.34 5.45 7.89
C GLU A 15 -13.86 5.06 8.00
N LEU A 16 -12.99 5.62 7.15
CA LEU A 16 -11.54 5.42 7.18
C LEU A 16 -10.90 5.99 8.44
N MET A 17 -11.39 7.14 8.94
CA MET A 17 -10.96 7.67 10.24
C MET A 17 -11.25 6.67 11.36
N ALA A 18 -12.48 6.14 11.42
CA ALA A 18 -12.85 5.15 12.43
C ALA A 18 -12.04 3.84 12.29
N LEU A 19 -11.82 3.37 11.06
CA LEU A 19 -10.93 2.23 10.79
C LEU A 19 -9.52 2.48 11.33
N CYS A 20 -8.94 3.64 11.06
CA CYS A 20 -7.58 3.99 11.49
C CYS A 20 -7.45 4.07 13.02
N GLU A 21 -8.48 4.56 13.72
CA GLU A 21 -8.52 4.57 15.19
C GLU A 21 -8.56 3.16 15.77
N LEU A 22 -9.40 2.28 15.20
CA LEU A 22 -9.46 0.87 15.59
C LEU A 22 -8.14 0.15 15.32
N TYR A 23 -7.56 0.39 14.14
CA TYR A 23 -6.28 -0.15 13.71
C TYR A 23 -5.14 0.23 14.67
N ARG A 24 -4.99 1.51 14.99
CA ARG A 24 -4.01 2.01 15.97
C ARG A 24 -4.21 1.39 17.36
N SER A 25 -5.45 1.24 17.78
CA SER A 25 -5.77 0.62 19.08
C SER A 25 -5.40 -0.88 19.11
N ALA A 26 -5.57 -1.57 17.99
CA ALA A 26 -5.28 -3.00 17.85
C ALA A 26 -3.79 -3.33 17.66
N GLU A 27 -2.94 -2.36 17.32
CA GLU A 27 -1.49 -2.58 17.14
C GLU A 27 -0.84 -3.21 18.36
N SER A 28 -1.13 -2.68 19.55
CA SER A 28 -0.57 -3.18 20.81
C SER A 28 -0.92 -4.64 21.11
N ALA A 29 -2.01 -5.15 20.51
CA ALA A 29 -2.46 -6.53 20.63
C ALA A 29 -1.96 -7.44 19.49
N GLY A 30 -1.24 -6.88 18.50
CA GLY A 30 -0.73 -7.63 17.35
C GLY A 30 -1.80 -8.09 16.36
N SER A 31 -3.02 -7.54 16.42
CA SER A 31 -4.17 -7.95 15.60
C SER A 31 -4.61 -6.87 14.61
N ALA A 32 -3.74 -5.91 14.32
CA ALA A 32 -4.07 -4.72 13.55
C ALA A 32 -4.51 -5.06 12.10
N GLU A 33 -3.90 -6.08 11.49
CA GLU A 33 -4.20 -6.52 10.11
C GLU A 33 -5.59 -7.18 9.96
N ALA A 34 -6.23 -7.57 11.07
CA ALA A 34 -7.57 -8.16 11.08
C ALA A 34 -8.68 -7.12 11.32
N VAL A 35 -8.33 -5.84 11.42
CA VAL A 35 -9.30 -4.77 11.70
C VAL A 35 -10.11 -4.47 10.45
N SER A 36 -11.42 -4.41 10.62
CA SER A 36 -12.36 -3.96 9.60
C SER A 36 -13.45 -3.07 10.19
N HIS A 37 -13.98 -2.17 9.38
CA HIS A 37 -15.02 -1.24 9.77
C HIS A 37 -15.83 -0.78 8.56
N ALA A 38 -17.15 -0.89 8.62
CA ALA A 38 -18.07 -0.41 7.57
C ALA A 38 -17.69 -0.88 6.15
N GLY A 39 -17.26 -2.14 6.02
CA GLY A 39 -16.83 -2.72 4.74
C GLY A 39 -15.39 -2.41 4.35
N TRP A 40 -14.69 -1.52 5.08
CA TRP A 40 -13.26 -1.29 4.94
C TRP A 40 -12.46 -2.32 5.72
N HIS A 41 -11.32 -2.72 5.18
CA HIS A 41 -10.37 -3.64 5.77
C HIS A 41 -8.96 -3.08 5.66
N THR A 42 -8.13 -3.39 6.66
CA THR A 42 -6.71 -3.04 6.64
C THR A 42 -5.93 -3.94 5.69
N GLY A 43 -5.00 -3.35 4.95
CA GLY A 43 -4.05 -4.03 4.09
C GLY A 43 -2.60 -3.89 4.58
N ALA A 44 -1.67 -4.12 3.67
CA ALA A 44 -0.26 -4.09 3.93
C ALA A 44 0.22 -2.67 4.25
N ARG A 45 1.29 -2.58 5.05
CA ARG A 45 1.82 -1.31 5.54
C ARG A 45 3.33 -1.17 5.35
N ILE A 46 3.78 0.05 5.14
CA ILE A 46 5.16 0.49 5.31
C ILE A 46 5.30 1.22 6.64
N GLY A 47 6.42 1.01 7.32
CA GLY A 47 6.72 1.57 8.63
C GLY A 47 6.61 0.53 9.73
N THR A 48 7.32 0.75 10.83
CA THR A 48 7.39 -0.21 11.94
C THR A 48 6.26 -0.04 12.96
N SER A 49 5.54 1.10 12.93
CA SER A 49 4.43 1.38 13.84
C SER A 49 3.21 2.00 13.15
N THR A 50 2.08 2.12 13.85
CA THR A 50 0.90 2.88 13.38
C THR A 50 0.97 4.38 13.67
N ALA A 51 2.02 4.83 14.36
CA ALA A 51 2.30 6.24 14.60
C ALA A 51 2.79 6.93 13.32
N ASP A 52 3.73 6.29 12.62
CA ASP A 52 4.33 6.77 11.37
C ASP A 52 4.38 5.67 10.32
N GLY A 53 3.89 5.98 9.12
CA GLY A 53 3.92 5.03 8.01
C GLY A 53 2.78 5.22 7.04
N ARG A 54 2.55 4.18 6.23
CA ARG A 54 1.49 4.16 5.24
C ARG A 54 0.86 2.78 5.21
N MET A 55 -0.46 2.71 5.08
CA MET A 55 -1.20 1.45 5.00
C MET A 55 -2.18 1.54 3.83
N LEU A 56 -2.27 0.49 3.02
CA LEU A 56 -3.38 0.37 2.08
C LEU A 56 -4.62 -0.15 2.81
N ALA A 57 -5.79 0.33 2.41
CA ALA A 57 -7.07 -0.16 2.85
C ALA A 57 -7.92 -0.48 1.63
N TYR A 58 -8.79 -1.48 1.75
CA TYR A 58 -9.71 -1.87 0.69
C TYR A 58 -11.12 -1.98 1.25
N HIS A 59 -12.10 -1.67 0.42
CA HIS A 59 -13.51 -1.73 0.75
C HIS A 59 -14.19 -2.84 -0.06
N ASP A 60 -15.21 -3.49 0.52
CA ASP A 60 -15.97 -4.57 -0.12
C ASP A 60 -16.60 -4.17 -1.47
N SER A 61 -16.82 -2.88 -1.70
CA SER A 61 -17.34 -2.34 -2.97
C SER A 61 -16.27 -2.17 -4.06
N GLY A 62 -15.01 -2.51 -3.78
CA GLY A 62 -13.87 -2.30 -4.69
C GLY A 62 -13.24 -0.91 -4.62
N VAL A 63 -13.63 -0.07 -3.67
CA VAL A 63 -12.96 1.22 -3.39
C VAL A 63 -11.72 0.94 -2.55
N GLU A 64 -10.64 1.65 -2.80
CA GLU A 64 -9.39 1.46 -2.05
C GLU A 64 -8.80 2.79 -1.61
N ALA A 65 -7.95 2.78 -0.58
CA ALA A 65 -7.38 3.99 -0.01
C ALA A 65 -5.96 3.78 0.52
N GLU A 66 -5.08 4.75 0.28
CA GLU A 66 -3.82 4.87 1.01
C GLU A 66 -4.05 5.74 2.26
N CYS A 67 -3.78 5.18 3.43
CA CYS A 67 -3.83 5.87 4.72
C CYS A 67 -2.41 6.27 5.11
N VAL A 68 -2.15 7.56 5.24
CA VAL A 68 -0.86 8.10 5.64
C VAL A 68 -0.91 8.50 7.12
N PHE A 69 0.00 7.92 7.90
CA PHE A 69 0.14 8.18 9.33
C PHE A 69 1.39 9.02 9.58
N ARG A 70 1.21 10.07 10.38
CA ARG A 70 2.29 10.88 10.93
C ARG A 70 2.03 11.09 12.40
N GLU A 71 3.08 10.96 13.22
CA GLU A 71 2.98 11.12 14.66
C GLU A 71 2.40 12.50 15.02
N GLY A 72 1.40 12.52 15.89
CA GLY A 72 0.74 13.76 16.33
C GLY A 72 -0.23 14.40 15.33
N GLU A 73 -0.35 13.85 14.11
CA GLU A 73 -1.27 14.36 13.07
C GLU A 73 -2.48 13.44 12.87
N ARG A 74 -3.54 14.01 12.28
CA ARG A 74 -4.66 13.20 11.77
C ARG A 74 -4.22 12.44 10.53
N PRO A 75 -4.69 11.19 10.32
CA PRO A 75 -4.41 10.46 9.10
C PRO A 75 -4.86 11.23 7.86
N LEU A 76 -4.08 11.14 6.79
CA LEU A 76 -4.45 11.63 5.47
C LEU A 76 -4.86 10.46 4.59
N PHE A 77 -5.85 10.67 3.73
CA PHE A 77 -6.38 9.64 2.85
C PHE A 77 -6.23 10.06 1.40
N ASN A 78 -5.66 9.16 0.60
CA ASN A 78 -5.80 9.19 -0.85
C ASN A 78 -6.80 8.09 -1.22
N ILE A 79 -8.01 8.47 -1.63
CA ILE A 79 -9.13 7.54 -1.90
C ILE A 79 -9.29 7.35 -3.41
N MET A 80 -9.34 6.10 -3.86
CA MET A 80 -9.50 5.71 -5.25
C MET A 80 -10.84 5.01 -5.43
N SER A 81 -11.82 5.75 -5.97
CA SER A 81 -13.21 5.32 -6.09
C SER A 81 -13.44 4.16 -7.06
N THR A 82 -12.53 3.95 -8.02
CA THR A 82 -12.58 2.82 -8.96
C THR A 82 -11.67 1.66 -8.53
N GLY A 83 -11.24 1.68 -7.27
CA GLY A 83 -10.10 0.91 -6.81
C GLY A 83 -8.82 1.36 -7.48
N TYR A 84 -7.77 0.63 -7.18
CA TYR A 84 -6.47 0.82 -7.73
C TYR A 84 -6.53 0.67 -9.27
N GLY A 85 -7.21 -0.31 -9.86
CA GLY A 85 -7.20 -0.51 -11.32
C GLY A 85 -5.94 -1.25 -11.77
N SER A 86 -5.56 -2.23 -10.95
CA SER A 86 -4.35 -3.04 -11.09
C SER A 86 -4.50 -4.07 -12.21
N ASP A 87 -3.89 -3.80 -13.36
CA ASP A 87 -3.51 -4.90 -14.27
C ASP A 87 -2.34 -5.65 -13.65
N THR A 88 -2.67 -6.59 -12.76
CA THR A 88 -1.72 -7.53 -12.15
C THR A 88 -1.45 -8.73 -13.06
N GLY A 89 -2.15 -8.88 -14.18
CA GLY A 89 -2.19 -10.13 -14.94
C GLY A 89 -0.84 -10.54 -15.53
N GLU A 90 -0.03 -9.56 -15.96
CA GLU A 90 1.27 -9.83 -16.57
C GLU A 90 2.36 -10.16 -15.54
N ARG A 91 2.42 -9.40 -14.45
CA ARG A 91 3.55 -9.47 -13.48
C ARG A 91 3.20 -10.14 -12.15
N GLY A 92 1.91 -10.36 -11.89
CA GLY A 92 1.38 -10.80 -10.61
C GLY A 92 1.28 -9.69 -9.56
N PHE A 93 1.60 -8.44 -9.89
CA PHE A 93 1.50 -7.30 -8.98
C PHE A 93 1.36 -5.97 -9.73
N ALA A 94 0.91 -4.94 -9.01
CA ALA A 94 0.91 -3.55 -9.46
C ALA A 94 1.37 -2.63 -8.32
N VAL A 95 2.24 -1.66 -8.64
CA VAL A 95 2.75 -0.65 -7.69
C VAL A 95 1.86 0.57 -7.71
N TRP A 96 1.54 1.09 -6.52
CA TRP A 96 0.61 2.21 -6.33
C TRP A 96 1.30 3.43 -5.76
N SER A 97 1.97 3.23 -4.63
CA SER A 97 2.69 4.27 -3.93
C SER A 97 4.16 3.90 -3.89
N ARG A 98 5.00 4.89 -4.20
CA ARG A 98 6.45 4.79 -4.21
C ARG A 98 7.03 5.96 -3.42
N ARG A 99 7.94 5.65 -2.49
CA ARG A 99 8.56 6.51 -1.45
C ARG A 99 7.62 6.79 -0.26
N PRO A 100 7.97 6.38 0.98
CA PRO A 100 9.29 5.93 1.43
C PRO A 100 9.68 4.50 1.01
N GLY A 101 8.70 3.64 0.72
CA GLY A 101 8.94 2.31 0.14
C GLY A 101 7.91 2.02 -0.95
N VAL A 102 7.63 0.75 -1.22
CA VAL A 102 6.67 0.34 -2.26
C VAL A 102 5.43 -0.27 -1.63
N LEU A 103 4.26 0.28 -1.97
CA LEU A 103 2.97 -0.32 -1.66
C LEU A 103 2.28 -0.74 -2.94
N GLY A 104 1.57 -1.86 -2.87
CA GLY A 104 0.61 -2.13 -3.91
C GLY A 104 -0.30 -3.32 -3.78
N ALA A 105 -0.77 -3.80 -4.92
CA ALA A 105 -1.70 -4.92 -5.04
C ALA A 105 -1.02 -6.13 -5.69
N ILE A 106 -1.44 -7.33 -5.31
CA ILE A 106 -0.99 -8.60 -5.90
C ILE A 106 -2.15 -9.31 -6.58
N ASP A 107 -1.81 -10.13 -7.57
CA ASP A 107 -2.75 -11.03 -8.24
C ASP A 107 -3.20 -12.17 -7.31
N ASP A 108 -4.36 -12.72 -7.61
CA ASP A 108 -4.84 -13.94 -6.95
C ASP A 108 -3.81 -15.08 -7.15
N GLY A 109 -3.56 -15.81 -6.07
CA GLY A 109 -2.61 -16.92 -6.06
C GLY A 109 -1.14 -16.51 -5.99
N VAL A 110 -0.81 -15.22 -5.86
CA VAL A 110 0.52 -14.80 -5.40
C VAL A 110 0.63 -15.04 -3.90
N THR A 111 1.66 -15.79 -3.49
CA THR A 111 1.86 -16.16 -2.08
C THR A 111 3.11 -15.51 -1.48
N ARG A 112 4.01 -15.00 -2.31
CA ARG A 112 5.25 -14.37 -1.86
C ARG A 112 5.78 -13.40 -2.91
N LEU A 113 6.25 -12.25 -2.45
CA LEU A 113 6.96 -11.25 -3.23
C LEU A 113 8.25 -10.90 -2.48
N GLU A 114 9.37 -10.90 -3.21
CA GLU A 114 10.70 -10.59 -2.70
C GLU A 114 11.32 -9.54 -3.60
N VAL A 115 11.94 -8.51 -3.02
CA VAL A 115 12.66 -7.46 -3.73
C VAL A 115 14.14 -7.59 -3.41
N THR A 116 14.97 -7.65 -4.43
CA THR A 116 16.41 -7.47 -4.31
C THR A 116 16.71 -5.98 -4.41
N ASP A 117 17.31 -5.42 -3.37
CA ASP A 117 17.71 -4.02 -3.35
C ASP A 117 19.01 -3.74 -4.12
N ALA A 118 19.43 -2.47 -4.13
CA ALA A 118 20.62 -2.03 -4.85
C ALA A 118 21.93 -2.64 -4.29
N ASP A 119 21.94 -3.05 -3.03
CA ASP A 119 23.08 -3.70 -2.38
C ASP A 119 23.05 -5.23 -2.58
N GLY A 120 21.97 -5.76 -3.15
CA GLY A 120 21.76 -7.18 -3.43
C GLY A 120 21.07 -7.93 -2.30
N ASP A 121 20.63 -7.23 -1.25
CA ASP A 121 19.90 -7.82 -0.14
C ASP A 121 18.45 -8.11 -0.54
N VAL A 122 17.92 -9.22 -0.05
CA VAL A 122 16.55 -9.66 -0.37
C VAL A 122 15.61 -9.24 0.75
N VAL A 123 14.73 -8.29 0.43
CA VAL A 123 13.67 -7.81 1.30
C VAL A 123 12.36 -8.49 0.94
N ARG A 124 11.77 -9.21 1.89
CA ARG A 124 10.47 -9.87 1.69
C ARG A 124 9.33 -8.87 1.91
N ALA A 125 8.35 -8.88 1.00
CA ALA A 125 7.14 -8.09 1.17
C ALA A 125 6.28 -8.59 2.32
N ALA A 126 5.71 -7.66 3.08
CA ALA A 126 4.52 -7.93 3.88
C ALA A 126 3.33 -8.04 2.94
N ILE A 127 2.58 -9.13 3.03
CA ILE A 127 1.37 -9.35 2.22
C ILE A 127 0.21 -9.52 3.20
N VAL A 128 -0.82 -8.69 3.02
CA VAL A 128 -2.06 -8.73 3.81
C VAL A 128 -3.21 -8.65 2.82
N ALA A 129 -4.06 -9.68 2.82
CA ALA A 129 -5.08 -9.88 1.79
C ALA A 129 -4.46 -9.82 0.37
N HIS A 130 -5.03 -9.02 -0.53
CA HIS A 130 -4.53 -8.81 -1.90
C HIS A 130 -3.56 -7.63 -2.02
N THR A 131 -3.04 -7.11 -0.90
CA THR A 131 -2.13 -5.97 -0.88
C THR A 131 -0.74 -6.36 -0.39
N PHE A 132 0.28 -5.62 -0.81
CA PHE A 132 1.66 -5.81 -0.38
C PHE A 132 2.35 -4.51 -0.02
N ALA A 133 3.36 -4.63 0.83
CA ALA A 133 4.25 -3.55 1.23
C ALA A 133 5.69 -4.03 1.28
N VAL A 134 6.62 -3.21 0.79
CA VAL A 134 8.06 -3.47 0.88
C VAL A 134 8.74 -2.20 1.38
N ASP A 135 9.46 -2.34 2.48
CA ASP A 135 10.31 -1.29 3.03
C ASP A 135 11.70 -1.39 2.38
N VAL A 136 11.88 -0.68 1.27
CA VAL A 136 13.12 -0.61 0.49
C VAL A 136 13.51 0.84 0.32
N ASP A 137 14.81 1.12 0.35
CA ASP A 137 15.30 2.48 0.13
C ASP A 137 15.09 2.87 -1.34
N LEU A 138 14.21 3.85 -1.54
CA LEU A 138 13.93 4.47 -2.84
C LEU A 138 14.57 5.85 -2.96
N GLY A 139 15.47 6.19 -2.04
CA GLY A 139 16.03 7.51 -1.88
C GLY A 139 15.13 8.45 -1.06
N PRO A 140 15.43 9.75 -1.06
CA PRO A 140 14.80 10.69 -0.16
C PRO A 140 13.29 10.82 -0.39
N VAL A 141 12.55 10.88 0.71
CA VAL A 141 11.12 11.15 0.72
C VAL A 141 10.89 12.63 0.36
N PRO A 142 10.07 12.94 -0.66
CA PRO A 142 9.73 14.32 -0.99
C PRO A 142 9.15 15.08 0.21
N GLN A 143 9.68 16.27 0.47
CA GLN A 143 9.24 17.17 1.53
C GLN A 143 8.29 18.26 1.01
N THR A 144 8.34 18.52 -0.30
CA THR A 144 7.55 19.56 -0.95
C THR A 144 6.76 19.01 -2.14
N ILE A 145 5.70 19.73 -2.54
CA ILE A 145 4.91 19.36 -3.71
C ILE A 145 5.77 19.39 -4.99
N ASP A 146 6.72 20.32 -5.08
CA ASP A 146 7.62 20.43 -6.21
C ASP A 146 8.54 19.20 -6.31
N GLU A 147 9.02 18.67 -5.18
CA GLU A 147 9.82 17.43 -5.13
C GLU A 147 9.02 16.18 -5.48
N VAL A 148 7.70 16.18 -5.25
CA VAL A 148 6.82 15.08 -5.67
C VAL A 148 6.76 14.99 -7.20
N PHE A 149 6.71 16.15 -7.88
CA PHE A 149 6.60 16.24 -9.33
C PHE A 149 7.94 16.38 -10.07
N ALA A 150 9.04 16.57 -9.35
CA ALA A 150 10.38 16.62 -9.93
C ALA A 150 10.74 15.29 -10.61
N PRO A 151 11.48 15.32 -11.74
CA PRO A 151 12.03 14.11 -12.33
C PRO A 151 12.85 13.33 -11.30
N TRP A 152 12.59 12.03 -11.20
CA TRP A 152 13.25 11.12 -10.28
C TRP A 152 13.56 9.82 -11.00
N GLU A 153 14.82 9.40 -10.93
CA GLU A 153 15.28 8.11 -11.41
C GLU A 153 15.22 7.12 -10.24
N PRO A 154 14.29 6.15 -10.24
CA PRO A 154 14.25 5.14 -9.20
C PRO A 154 15.50 4.26 -9.25
N PRO A 155 15.94 3.71 -8.10
CA PRO A 155 16.98 2.68 -8.10
C PRO A 155 16.51 1.46 -8.92
N GLU A 156 17.45 0.78 -9.57
CA GLU A 156 17.17 -0.52 -10.20
C GLU A 156 16.94 -1.56 -9.10
N LEU A 157 15.68 -1.96 -8.94
CA LEU A 157 15.25 -2.98 -8.00
C LEU A 157 14.66 -4.14 -8.77
N THR A 158 15.08 -5.36 -8.44
CA THR A 158 14.53 -6.59 -9.05
C THR A 158 13.50 -7.19 -8.10
N VAL A 159 12.35 -7.59 -8.62
CA VAL A 159 11.33 -8.29 -7.85
C VAL A 159 11.18 -9.72 -8.36
N ARG A 160 10.98 -10.65 -7.43
CA ARG A 160 10.57 -12.02 -7.69
C ARG A 160 9.19 -12.26 -7.08
N VAL A 161 8.28 -12.76 -7.89
CA VAL A 161 6.90 -13.07 -7.50
C VAL A 161 6.68 -14.56 -7.59
N TYR A 162 6.17 -15.13 -6.51
CA TYR A 162 5.94 -16.57 -6.38
C TYR A 162 4.46 -16.84 -6.16
N GLY A 163 3.96 -17.87 -6.85
CA GLY A 163 2.63 -18.41 -6.63
C GLY A 163 2.61 -19.65 -5.73
N GLU A 164 1.48 -20.33 -5.75
CA GLU A 164 1.24 -21.56 -4.99
C GLU A 164 2.35 -22.61 -5.19
N GLY A 165 2.73 -23.30 -4.11
CA GLY A 165 3.84 -24.25 -4.11
C GLY A 165 5.22 -23.62 -4.27
N GLY A 166 5.34 -22.29 -4.23
CA GLY A 166 6.61 -21.57 -4.37
C GLY A 166 7.12 -21.47 -5.81
N ALA A 167 6.25 -21.69 -6.80
CA ALA A 167 6.61 -21.55 -8.20
C ALA A 167 6.90 -20.07 -8.55
N LEU A 168 8.04 -19.80 -9.16
CA LEU A 168 8.38 -18.47 -9.67
C LEU A 168 7.45 -18.12 -10.84
N ARG A 169 6.65 -17.07 -10.69
CA ARG A 169 5.72 -16.54 -11.72
C ARG A 169 6.32 -15.39 -12.51
N TYR A 170 7.13 -14.55 -11.85
CA TYR A 170 7.75 -13.38 -12.45
C TYR A 170 9.10 -13.06 -11.80
N GLU A 171 10.06 -12.63 -12.61
CA GLU A 171 11.31 -12.01 -12.18
C GLU A 171 11.63 -10.85 -13.14
N GLY A 172 11.86 -9.66 -12.60
CA GLY A 172 12.08 -8.46 -13.41
C GLY A 172 12.07 -7.17 -12.60
N PRO A 173 11.99 -6.00 -13.25
CA PRO A 173 12.01 -4.72 -12.54
C PRO A 173 10.78 -4.54 -11.64
N LEU A 174 11.00 -4.05 -10.42
CA LEU A 174 9.93 -3.68 -9.50
C LEU A 174 9.15 -2.45 -10.00
N LEU A 175 9.87 -1.45 -10.49
CA LEU A 175 9.33 -0.19 -10.98
C LEU A 175 9.51 -0.11 -12.49
N THR A 176 8.42 0.16 -13.20
CA THR A 176 8.47 0.51 -14.63
C THR A 176 8.71 2.01 -14.76
N ALA A 177 9.61 2.39 -15.68
CA ALA A 177 9.89 3.78 -16.04
C ALA A 177 8.67 4.47 -16.66
#